data_AF-A0AAD9MM96-F1
#
_entry.id   AF-A0AAD9MM96-F1
#
_cell.length_a   1.000
_cell.length_b   1.000
_cell.length_c   1.000
_cell.angle_alpha   90.00
_cell.angle_beta   90.00
_cell.angle_gamma   90.00
#
_symmetry.space_group_name_H-M   'P 1'
#
loop_
_entity.id
_entity.type
_entity.pdbx_description
1 polymer ?
#
loop_
_entity_poly.entity_id
_entity_poly.type
_entity_poly.pdbx_seq_one_letter_code
_entity_poly.pdbx_strand_id
1 'polypeptide(L)'
;MKEGLAPILHCLCEICRANRSIRKFCRMKVLPYLGGDDVMRLPEEGPTIRNKVCKLFTCLVPEVKDLAADFLFVLCKESVARFVKYTGYGNAAGLLAQRGLLCGGCGADYSSESDESETEEYSQLRDSINPITGRWELERPDPMAEMSDEQKEYEAMKLVNKLDKLQRAGIVQPSRVGEDGKPHPVEHILELVEGSGPAEPPGATGNPDTD
;
A
#
# COMPACT_ATOMS: atom_id res chain seq x y z
N MET A 1 -22.79 -12.56 11.98
CA MET A 1 -21.95 -12.05 10.87
C MET A 1 -21.03 -13.14 10.34
N LYS A 2 -20.19 -13.76 11.19
CA LYS A 2 -19.27 -14.85 10.82
C LYS A 2 -19.96 -15.99 10.04
N GLU A 3 -20.95 -16.64 10.65
CA GLU A 3 -21.60 -17.85 10.11
C GLU A 3 -22.33 -17.64 8.78
N GLY A 4 -22.75 -16.41 8.48
CA GLY A 4 -23.38 -16.07 7.20
C GLY A 4 -22.36 -15.69 6.12
N LEU A 5 -21.32 -14.94 6.47
CA LEU A 5 -20.45 -14.30 5.47
C LEU A 5 -19.22 -15.14 5.12
N ALA A 6 -18.62 -15.82 6.08
CA ALA A 6 -17.43 -16.64 5.87
C ALA A 6 -17.62 -17.72 4.79
N PRO A 7 -18.68 -18.57 4.81
CA PRO A 7 -18.85 -19.58 3.76
C PRO A 7 -19.09 -18.98 2.37
N ILE A 8 -19.76 -17.82 2.30
CA ILE A 8 -20.00 -17.11 1.05
C ILE A 8 -18.70 -16.57 0.47
N LEU A 9 -17.90 -15.87 1.29
CA LEU A 9 -16.60 -15.33 0.86
C LEU A 9 -15.65 -16.46 0.42
N HIS A 10 -15.59 -17.54 1.20
CA HIS A 10 -14.76 -18.70 0.85
C HIS A 10 -15.19 -19.30 -0.50
N CYS A 11 -16.48 -19.54 -0.70
CA CYS A 11 -17.01 -20.05 -1.98
C CYS A 11 -16.68 -19.11 -3.15
N LEU A 12 -16.84 -17.80 -2.97
CA LEU A 12 -16.51 -16.81 -3.99
C LEU A 12 -15.01 -16.80 -4.32
N CYS A 13 -14.13 -16.91 -3.33
CA CYS A 13 -12.69 -17.02 -3.55
C CYS A 13 -12.37 -18.23 -4.45
N GLU A 14 -12.86 -19.41 -4.07
CA GLU A 14 -12.54 -20.66 -4.77
C GLU A 14 -13.09 -20.67 -6.21
N ILE A 15 -14.32 -20.21 -6.42
CA ILE A 15 -14.90 -20.13 -7.76
C ILE A 15 -14.18 -19.08 -8.63
N CYS A 16 -13.78 -17.94 -8.05
CA CYS A 16 -13.02 -16.92 -8.77
C CYS A 16 -11.59 -17.38 -9.11
N ARG A 17 -10.96 -18.23 -8.28
CA ARG A 17 -9.68 -18.87 -8.62
C ARG A 17 -9.86 -19.85 -9.78
N ALA A 18 -10.86 -20.73 -9.68
CA ALA A 18 -11.12 -21.79 -10.64
C ALA A 18 -11.59 -21.28 -12.02
N ASN A 19 -12.35 -20.19 -12.09
CA ASN A 19 -12.98 -19.73 -13.33
C ASN A 19 -12.68 -18.26 -13.65
N ARG A 20 -11.92 -18.02 -14.72
CA ARG A 20 -11.56 -16.67 -15.20
C ARG A 20 -12.78 -15.81 -15.54
N SER A 21 -13.82 -16.37 -16.14
CA SER A 21 -15.01 -15.63 -16.54
C SER A 21 -15.79 -15.14 -15.33
N ILE A 22 -15.91 -15.99 -14.30
CA ILE A 22 -16.56 -15.62 -13.04
C ILE A 22 -15.72 -14.55 -12.32
N ARG A 23 -14.41 -14.73 -12.24
CA ARG A 23 -13.51 -13.72 -11.68
C ARG A 23 -13.64 -12.36 -12.38
N LYS A 24 -13.69 -12.34 -13.72
CA LYS A 24 -13.89 -11.10 -14.49
C LYS A 24 -15.25 -10.47 -14.19
N PHE A 25 -16.32 -11.26 -14.11
CA PHE A 25 -17.64 -10.78 -13.73
C PHE A 25 -17.66 -10.17 -12.31
N CYS A 26 -17.14 -10.90 -11.32
CA CYS A 26 -17.03 -10.43 -9.95
C CYS A 26 -16.15 -9.18 -9.85
N ARG A 27 -15.02 -9.13 -10.57
CA ARG A 27 -14.15 -7.97 -10.66
C ARG A 27 -14.93 -6.74 -11.11
N MET A 28 -15.65 -6.82 -12.23
CA MET A 28 -16.45 -5.71 -12.77
C MET A 28 -17.56 -5.24 -11.81
N LYS A 29 -18.11 -6.14 -10.98
CA LYS A 29 -19.19 -5.81 -10.03
C LYS A 29 -18.69 -5.28 -8.69
N VAL A 30 -17.58 -5.81 -8.18
CA VAL A 30 -17.07 -5.50 -6.84
C VAL A 30 -16.08 -4.36 -6.88
N LEU A 31 -15.17 -4.36 -7.85
CA LEU A 31 -14.17 -3.31 -8.04
C LEU A 31 -14.48 -2.65 -9.39
N PRO A 32 -15.35 -1.64 -9.46
CA PRO A 32 -15.50 -0.86 -10.69
C PRO A 32 -14.19 -0.11 -11.00
N TYR A 33 -14.10 0.47 -12.20
CA TYR A 33 -12.98 1.37 -12.50
C TYR A 33 -13.04 2.59 -11.60
N LEU A 34 -11.89 2.98 -11.05
CA LEU A 34 -11.81 4.13 -10.14
C LEU A 34 -11.91 5.42 -10.95
N GLY A 35 -12.59 6.43 -10.43
CA GLY A 35 -12.74 7.76 -11.05
C GLY A 35 -13.42 8.73 -10.08
N GLY A 36 -13.28 10.03 -10.33
CA GLY A 36 -13.90 11.12 -9.57
C GLY A 36 -13.97 10.89 -8.05
N ASP A 37 -15.18 10.76 -7.52
CA ASP A 37 -15.47 10.62 -6.09
C ASP A 37 -14.88 9.36 -5.43
N ASP A 38 -14.59 8.29 -6.21
CA ASP A 38 -14.11 7.01 -5.66
C ASP A 38 -12.69 7.08 -5.09
N VAL A 39 -11.89 8.05 -5.55
CA VAL A 39 -10.54 8.34 -5.06
C VAL A 39 -10.52 9.51 -4.07
N MET A 40 -11.60 10.29 -3.96
CA MET A 40 -11.68 11.42 -3.04
C MET A 40 -11.93 10.99 -1.59
N ARG A 41 -12.30 9.73 -1.34
CA ARG A 41 -12.61 9.16 -0.03
C ARG A 41 -11.72 7.97 0.26
N LEU A 42 -11.69 7.54 1.52
CA LEU A 42 -10.96 6.31 1.89
C LEU A 42 -11.60 5.07 1.22
N PRO A 43 -10.80 4.05 0.87
CA PRO A 43 -11.29 2.83 0.26
C PRO A 43 -12.39 2.11 1.04
N GLU A 44 -12.44 2.23 2.37
CA GLU A 44 -13.46 1.67 3.26
C GLU A 44 -14.68 2.59 3.49
N GLU A 45 -14.65 3.82 2.97
CA GLU A 45 -15.71 4.81 3.10
C GLU A 45 -16.57 4.90 1.83
N GLY A 46 -17.82 4.43 1.93
CA GLY A 46 -18.79 4.60 0.86
C GLY A 46 -19.84 3.50 0.80
N PRO A 47 -20.79 3.62 -0.14
CA PRO A 47 -21.91 2.68 -0.25
C PRO A 47 -21.61 1.44 -1.09
N THR A 48 -20.51 1.44 -1.86
CA THR A 48 -20.21 0.38 -2.83
C THR A 48 -19.82 -0.94 -2.15
N ILE A 49 -19.83 -2.03 -2.91
CA ILE A 49 -19.39 -3.35 -2.41
C ILE A 49 -17.91 -3.28 -2.02
N ARG A 50 -17.05 -2.68 -2.86
CA ARG A 50 -15.64 -2.41 -2.54
C ARG A 50 -15.51 -1.82 -1.14
N ASN A 51 -16.22 -0.72 -0.87
CA ASN A 51 -16.08 -0.02 0.41
C ASN A 51 -16.49 -0.90 1.58
N LYS A 52 -17.61 -1.61 1.46
CA LYS A 52 -18.09 -2.51 2.49
C LYS A 52 -17.12 -3.67 2.75
N VAL A 53 -16.47 -4.20 1.71
CA VAL A 53 -15.48 -5.27 1.83
C VAL A 53 -14.18 -4.75 2.42
N CYS A 54 -13.66 -3.60 1.97
CA CYS A 54 -12.50 -2.93 2.57
C CYS A 54 -12.74 -2.63 4.06
N LYS A 55 -13.95 -2.21 4.44
CA LYS A 55 -14.32 -2.01 5.85
C LYS A 55 -14.25 -3.29 6.70
N LEU A 56 -14.35 -4.47 6.10
CA LEU A 56 -14.17 -5.73 6.83
C LEU A 56 -12.70 -5.99 7.21
N PHE A 57 -11.74 -5.27 6.62
CA PHE A 57 -10.31 -5.46 6.92
C PHE A 57 -9.96 -5.00 8.34
N THR A 58 -10.81 -4.19 8.97
CA THR A 58 -10.69 -3.78 10.37
C THR A 58 -11.65 -4.54 11.30
N CYS A 59 -12.31 -5.59 10.80
CA CYS A 59 -13.20 -6.42 11.62
C CYS A 59 -12.39 -7.22 12.66
N LEU A 60 -12.94 -7.34 13.87
CA LEU A 60 -12.34 -8.11 14.97
C LEU A 60 -12.42 -9.63 14.79
N VAL A 61 -13.13 -10.11 13.76
CA VAL A 61 -13.26 -11.54 13.45
C VAL A 61 -12.20 -11.90 12.40
N PRO A 62 -11.09 -12.57 12.76
CA PRO A 62 -9.96 -12.79 11.86
C PRO A 62 -10.36 -13.54 10.58
N GLU A 63 -11.18 -14.58 10.71
CA GLU A 63 -11.64 -15.38 9.58
C GLU A 63 -12.39 -14.56 8.52
N VAL A 64 -13.25 -13.63 8.95
CA VAL A 64 -13.97 -12.76 8.01
C VAL A 64 -13.04 -11.73 7.38
N LYS A 65 -12.14 -11.15 8.18
CA LYS A 65 -11.14 -10.19 7.74
C LYS A 65 -10.22 -10.80 6.67
N ASP A 66 -9.66 -11.97 6.95
CA ASP A 66 -8.71 -12.65 6.10
C ASP A 66 -9.38 -13.13 4.80
N LEU A 67 -10.60 -13.68 4.87
CA LEU A 67 -11.38 -14.07 3.68
C LEU A 67 -11.80 -12.87 2.83
N ALA A 68 -12.17 -11.73 3.43
CA ALA A 68 -12.52 -10.51 2.71
C ALA A 68 -11.31 -9.94 1.94
N ALA A 69 -10.16 -9.90 2.60
CA ALA A 69 -8.92 -9.45 2.01
C ALA A 69 -8.44 -10.41 0.91
N ASP A 70 -8.56 -11.72 1.15
CA ASP A 70 -8.25 -12.74 0.15
C ASP A 70 -9.14 -12.65 -1.10
N PHE A 71 -10.44 -12.44 -0.91
CA PHE A 71 -11.39 -12.28 -2.02
C PHE A 71 -10.99 -11.13 -2.95
N LEU A 72 -10.71 -9.95 -2.39
CA LEU A 72 -10.26 -8.82 -3.20
C LEU A 72 -8.89 -9.07 -3.86
N PHE A 73 -7.98 -9.75 -3.17
CA PHE A 73 -6.67 -10.10 -3.74
C PHE A 73 -6.82 -11.05 -4.95
N VAL A 74 -7.70 -12.05 -4.87
CA VAL A 74 -8.04 -12.93 -6.00
C VAL A 74 -8.62 -12.13 -7.16
N LEU A 75 -9.55 -11.19 -6.91
CA LEU A 75 -10.10 -10.33 -7.96
C LEU A 75 -9.03 -9.46 -8.63
N CYS A 76 -7.99 -9.07 -7.89
CA CYS A 76 -6.82 -8.36 -8.39
C CYS A 76 -5.80 -9.24 -9.14
N LYS A 77 -6.14 -10.51 -9.41
CA LYS A 77 -5.26 -11.55 -9.96
C LYS A 77 -3.99 -11.74 -9.11
N GLU A 78 -4.13 -11.59 -7.79
CA GLU A 78 -3.04 -11.76 -6.83
C GLU A 78 -1.86 -10.80 -7.07
N SER A 79 -2.13 -9.66 -7.71
CA SER A 79 -1.16 -8.58 -7.92
C SER A 79 -1.20 -7.60 -6.74
N VAL A 80 -0.06 -7.42 -6.07
CA VAL A 80 0.11 -6.47 -4.96
C VAL A 80 -0.20 -5.05 -5.41
N ALA A 81 0.33 -4.62 -6.56
CA ALA A 81 0.11 -3.27 -7.10
C ALA A 81 -1.38 -2.99 -7.33
N ARG A 82 -2.11 -3.90 -8.00
CA ARG A 82 -3.56 -3.75 -8.20
C ARG A 82 -4.32 -3.79 -6.88
N PHE A 83 -3.91 -4.65 -5.96
CA PHE A 83 -4.56 -4.74 -4.65
C PHE A 83 -4.44 -3.41 -3.89
N VAL A 84 -3.24 -2.86 -3.77
CA VAL A 84 -2.97 -1.56 -3.13
C VAL A 84 -3.74 -0.43 -3.82
N LYS A 85 -3.81 -0.40 -5.16
CA LYS A 85 -4.60 0.59 -5.93
C LYS A 85 -6.07 0.64 -5.48
N TYR A 86 -6.68 -0.50 -5.15
CA TYR A 86 -8.09 -0.57 -4.77
C TYR A 86 -8.37 -0.45 -3.27
N THR A 87 -7.40 -0.79 -2.43
CA THR A 87 -7.61 -0.86 -0.98
C THR A 87 -6.81 0.17 -0.18
N GLY A 88 -5.78 0.77 -0.76
CA GLY A 88 -4.74 1.49 -0.01
C GLY A 88 -3.80 0.52 0.73
N TYR A 89 -2.52 0.89 0.86
CA TYR A 89 -1.54 0.04 1.52
C TYR A 89 -1.84 -0.16 3.00
N GLY A 90 -2.38 0.85 3.70
CA GLY A 90 -2.74 0.74 5.12
C GLY A 90 -3.72 -0.41 5.40
N ASN A 91 -4.75 -0.56 4.57
CA ASN A 91 -5.68 -1.68 4.63
C ASN A 91 -5.03 -3.01 4.18
N ALA A 92 -4.21 -2.97 3.13
CA ALA A 92 -3.58 -4.17 2.57
C ALA A 92 -2.48 -4.77 3.44
N ALA A 93 -1.79 -3.95 4.24
CA ALA A 93 -0.55 -4.29 4.93
C ALA A 93 -0.67 -5.57 5.78
N GLY A 94 -1.81 -5.77 6.46
CA GLY A 94 -2.04 -6.98 7.26
C GLY A 94 -2.02 -8.27 6.44
N LEU A 95 -2.71 -8.27 5.29
CA LEU A 95 -2.72 -9.43 4.39
C LEU A 95 -1.34 -9.63 3.75
N LEU A 96 -0.69 -8.54 3.32
CA LEU A 96 0.64 -8.60 2.72
C LEU A 96 1.68 -9.15 3.70
N ALA A 97 1.61 -8.74 4.98
CA ALA A 97 2.45 -9.29 6.05
C ALA A 97 2.28 -10.79 6.24
N GLN A 98 1.03 -11.27 6.33
CA GLN A 98 0.73 -12.69 6.50
C GLN A 98 1.23 -13.53 5.33
N ARG A 99 1.28 -12.96 4.12
CA ARG A 99 1.74 -13.63 2.90
C ARG A 99 3.23 -13.46 2.58
N GLY A 100 3.98 -12.70 3.37
CA GLY A 100 5.37 -12.38 3.04
C GLY A 100 5.49 -11.52 1.78
N LEU A 101 4.58 -10.57 1.59
CA LEU A 101 4.52 -9.68 0.42
C LEU A 101 4.77 -8.20 0.79
N LEU A 102 5.33 -7.92 1.98
CA LEU A 102 5.59 -6.55 2.45
C LEU A 102 6.68 -5.82 1.67
N CYS A 103 7.63 -6.56 1.09
CA CYS A 103 8.63 -6.00 0.18
C CYS A 103 8.02 -5.44 -1.11
N GLY A 104 6.72 -5.61 -1.32
CA GLY A 104 5.98 -4.98 -2.40
C GLY A 104 6.67 -5.13 -3.74
N GLY A 105 7.18 -6.34 -4.07
CA GLY A 105 7.99 -6.57 -5.26
C GLY A 105 8.94 -5.40 -5.54
N CYS A 106 9.92 -5.16 -4.66
CA CYS A 106 10.89 -4.08 -4.77
C CYS A 106 11.25 -3.83 -6.25
N GLY A 107 10.83 -2.67 -6.78
CA GLY A 107 11.17 -2.27 -8.14
C GLY A 107 10.28 -2.80 -9.26
N ALA A 108 9.02 -3.18 -9.00
CA ALA A 108 8.02 -3.09 -10.07
C ALA A 108 7.75 -1.59 -10.32
N ASP A 109 8.62 -0.97 -11.12
CA ASP A 109 8.18 -0.05 -12.16
C ASP A 109 6.79 -0.47 -12.58
N TYR A 110 5.89 0.49 -12.73
CA TYR A 110 4.50 0.33 -13.11
C TYR A 110 4.40 -0.24 -14.55
N SER A 111 4.95 -1.44 -14.74
CA SER A 111 5.31 -2.07 -15.99
C SER A 111 4.02 -2.59 -16.56
N SER A 112 3.40 -1.73 -17.37
CA SER A 112 2.79 -1.96 -18.69
C SER A 112 2.15 -3.32 -19.00
N GLU A 113 1.75 -4.11 -18.01
CA GLU A 113 0.85 -5.24 -18.20
C GLU A 113 -0.59 -4.71 -18.24
N SER A 114 -0.90 -4.08 -19.39
CA SER A 114 -2.25 -3.82 -19.92
C SER A 114 -3.29 -3.51 -18.84
N ASP A 115 -3.19 -2.30 -18.27
CA ASP A 115 -4.13 -1.82 -17.28
C ASP A 115 -5.43 -1.37 -17.98
N GLU A 116 -6.23 -2.34 -18.44
CA GLU A 116 -7.60 -2.13 -18.99
C GLU A 116 -8.57 -1.48 -17.96
N SER A 117 -8.06 -1.05 -16.80
CA SER A 117 -8.83 -0.57 -15.66
C SER A 117 -8.68 0.91 -15.34
N GLU A 118 -7.84 1.62 -16.09
CA GLU A 118 -7.60 3.04 -15.88
C GLU A 118 -8.66 3.86 -16.61
N THR A 119 -9.41 4.66 -15.84
CA THR A 119 -10.21 5.74 -16.40
C THR A 119 -9.30 6.94 -16.64
N GLU A 120 -9.65 7.78 -17.60
CA GLU A 120 -8.94 9.03 -17.86
C GLU A 120 -8.88 9.94 -16.62
N GLU A 121 -9.94 9.94 -15.80
CA GLU A 121 -10.00 10.66 -14.53
C GLU A 121 -9.00 10.13 -13.49
N TYR A 122 -8.85 8.80 -13.38
CA TYR A 122 -7.89 8.20 -12.46
C TYR A 122 -6.46 8.48 -12.88
N SER A 123 -6.15 8.39 -14.18
CA SER A 123 -4.80 8.62 -14.70
C SER A 123 -4.32 10.05 -14.42
N GLN A 124 -5.21 11.05 -14.43
CA GLN A 124 -4.87 12.43 -14.09
C GLN A 124 -4.58 12.63 -12.59
N LEU A 125 -5.26 11.88 -11.72
CA LEU A 125 -5.13 12.01 -10.28
C LEU A 125 -4.09 11.06 -9.68
N ARG A 126 -3.57 10.11 -10.47
CA ARG A 126 -2.69 9.02 -10.04
C ARG A 126 -1.50 9.51 -9.21
N ASP A 127 -0.85 10.59 -9.64
CA ASP A 127 0.35 11.12 -8.98
C ASP A 127 0.04 11.81 -7.65
N SER A 128 -1.21 12.23 -7.44
CA SER A 128 -1.68 12.89 -6.22
C SER A 128 -2.45 11.94 -5.27
N ILE A 129 -2.50 10.64 -5.58
CA ILE A 129 -3.11 9.64 -4.69
C ILE A 129 -2.06 9.17 -3.70
N ASN A 130 -2.37 9.30 -2.41
CA ASN A 130 -1.53 8.76 -1.35
C ASN A 130 -1.61 7.22 -1.35
N PRO A 131 -0.49 6.50 -1.59
CA PRO A 131 -0.50 5.04 -1.70
C PRO A 131 -0.85 4.34 -0.39
N ILE A 132 -0.65 5.00 0.76
CA ILE A 132 -0.98 4.46 2.08
C ILE A 132 -2.50 4.47 2.28
N THR A 133 -3.12 5.62 2.04
CA THR A 133 -4.55 5.80 2.29
C THR A 133 -5.41 5.35 1.10
N GLY A 134 -4.85 5.27 -0.10
CA GLY A 134 -5.59 4.98 -1.34
C GLY A 134 -6.52 6.12 -1.76
N ARG A 135 -6.30 7.32 -1.22
CA ARG A 135 -7.14 8.51 -1.40
C ARG A 135 -6.31 9.63 -2.03
N TRP A 136 -6.94 10.42 -2.88
CA TRP A 136 -6.42 11.70 -3.35
C TRP A 136 -6.31 12.68 -2.19
N GLU A 137 -5.11 13.24 -2.01
CA GLU A 137 -4.82 14.26 -1.03
C GLU A 137 -4.16 15.45 -1.73
N LEU A 138 -4.46 16.67 -1.28
CA LEU A 138 -3.72 17.83 -1.72
C LEU A 138 -2.28 17.72 -1.20
N GLU A 139 -1.30 18.04 -2.05
CA GLU A 139 0.09 18.15 -1.62
C GLU A 139 0.19 19.08 -0.41
N ARG A 140 0.68 18.53 0.70
CA ARG A 140 0.89 19.30 1.91
C ARG A 140 2.23 20.03 1.75
N PRO A 141 2.32 21.30 2.21
CA PRO A 141 3.61 21.99 2.25
C PRO A 141 4.60 21.16 3.08
N ASP A 142 5.85 21.15 2.64
CA ASP A 142 6.92 20.43 3.34
C ASP A 142 7.06 20.99 4.76
N PRO A 143 6.83 20.17 5.81
CA PRO A 143 6.95 20.62 7.21
C PRO A 143 8.37 21.10 7.56
N MET A 144 9.38 20.77 6.75
CA MET A 144 10.77 21.13 6.96
C MET A 144 11.19 22.39 6.19
N ALA A 145 10.30 22.98 5.37
CA ALA A 145 10.63 24.13 4.52
C ALA A 145 11.05 25.39 5.29
N GLU A 146 10.57 25.56 6.52
CA GLU A 146 10.88 26.72 7.38
C GLU A 146 12.06 26.46 8.35
N MET A 147 12.66 25.26 8.33
CA MET A 147 13.75 24.90 9.24
C MET A 147 15.12 25.15 8.60
N SER A 148 16.07 25.71 9.37
CA SER A 148 17.47 25.77 8.95
C SER A 148 18.11 24.37 8.97
N ASP A 149 19.20 24.17 8.24
CA ASP A 149 19.84 22.86 8.17
C ASP A 149 20.35 22.39 9.55
N GLU A 150 20.83 23.32 10.39
CA GLU A 150 21.22 22.99 11.78
C GLU A 150 20.01 22.55 12.63
N GLN A 151 18.83 23.14 12.40
CA GLN A 151 17.60 22.73 13.09
C GLN A 151 17.14 21.34 12.63
N LYS A 152 17.27 21.04 11.32
CA LYS A 152 16.97 19.71 10.78
C LYS A 152 17.87 18.65 11.39
N GLU A 153 19.18 18.91 11.48
CA GLU A 153 20.14 18.01 12.12
C GLU A 153 19.84 17.81 13.61
N TYR A 154 19.50 18.88 14.32
CA TYR A 154 19.15 18.80 15.75
C TYR A 154 17.91 17.94 15.99
N GLU A 155 16.82 18.15 15.23
CA GLU A 155 15.60 17.34 15.36
C GLU A 155 15.82 15.89 14.89
N ALA A 156 16.65 15.66 13.87
CA ALA A 156 17.05 14.31 13.46
C ALA A 156 17.80 13.58 14.58
N MET A 157 18.76 14.24 15.23
CA MET A 157 19.52 13.65 16.35
C MET A 157 18.62 13.38 17.56
N LYS A 158 17.65 14.27 17.82
CA LYS A 158 16.63 14.07 18.86
C LYS A 158 15.72 12.88 18.54
N LEU A 159 15.37 12.65 17.27
CA LEU A 159 14.59 11.49 16.83
C LEU A 159 15.39 10.18 17.04
N VAL A 160 16.65 10.14 16.62
CA VAL A 160 17.55 8.98 16.83
C VAL A 160 17.65 8.65 18.32
N ASN A 161 17.85 9.66 19.17
CA ASN A 161 17.91 9.48 20.63
C ASN A 161 16.60 8.95 21.22
N LYS A 162 15.44 9.37 20.70
CA LYS A 162 14.15 8.82 21.14
C LYS A 162 13.97 7.37 20.69
N LEU A 163 14.39 7.03 19.48
CA LEU A 163 14.32 5.67 18.95
C LEU A 163 15.24 4.71 19.73
N ASP A 164 16.49 5.12 20.01
CA ASP A 164 17.43 4.36 20.85
C ASP A 164 16.87 4.10 22.26
N LYS A 165 16.23 5.11 22.88
CA LYS A 165 15.56 4.93 24.17
C LYS A 165 14.43 3.90 24.11
N LEU A 166 13.61 3.93 23.06
CA LEU A 166 12.52 2.96 22.87
C LEU A 166 13.05 1.55 22.60
N GLN A 167 14.16 1.42 21.85
CA GLN A 167 14.83 0.15 21.59
C GLN A 167 15.41 -0.45 22.87
N ARG A 168 16.16 0.34 23.67
CA ARG A 168 16.72 -0.10 24.95
C ARG A 168 15.66 -0.47 25.99
N ALA A 169 14.51 0.21 25.94
CA ALA A 169 13.36 -0.13 26.78
C ALA A 169 12.62 -1.39 26.31
N GLY A 170 12.97 -1.97 25.15
CA GLY A 170 12.31 -3.12 24.57
C GLY A 170 10.89 -2.84 24.05
N ILE A 171 10.53 -1.56 23.86
CA ILE A 171 9.20 -1.15 23.39
C ILE A 171 9.11 -1.26 21.87
N VAL A 172 10.19 -0.90 21.16
CA VAL A 172 10.26 -0.94 19.69
C VAL A 172 11.47 -1.75 19.28
N GLN A 173 11.27 -2.73 18.40
CA GLN A 173 12.35 -3.47 17.76
C GLN A 173 12.42 -3.06 16.28
N PRO A 174 13.44 -2.30 15.86
CA PRO A 174 13.63 -1.98 14.46
C PRO A 174 13.80 -3.28 13.65
N SER A 175 13.18 -3.33 12.46
CA SER A 175 13.19 -4.52 11.60
C SER A 175 13.31 -4.13 10.13
N ARG A 176 14.03 -4.93 9.35
CA ARG A 176 14.11 -4.85 7.88
C ARG A 176 13.23 -5.92 7.26
N VAL A 177 12.68 -5.69 6.08
CA VAL A 177 11.97 -6.75 5.34
C VAL A 177 13.00 -7.62 4.61
N GLY A 178 12.98 -8.93 4.87
CA GLY A 178 13.85 -9.91 4.21
C GLY A 178 13.39 -10.25 2.80
N GLU A 179 14.19 -11.04 2.07
CA GLU A 179 13.84 -11.54 0.72
C GLU A 179 12.55 -12.38 0.72
N ASP A 180 12.20 -12.96 1.86
CA ASP A 180 10.95 -13.71 2.10
C ASP A 180 9.74 -12.79 2.34
N GLY A 181 9.94 -11.46 2.27
CA GLY A 181 8.94 -10.43 2.51
C GLY A 181 8.43 -10.35 3.95
N LYS A 182 9.16 -10.93 4.91
CA LYS A 182 8.84 -10.87 6.35
C LYS A 182 9.78 -9.93 7.12
N PRO A 183 9.32 -9.34 8.23
CA PRO A 183 10.16 -8.48 9.06
C PRO A 183 11.20 -9.32 9.84
N HIS A 184 12.46 -8.92 9.73
CA HIS A 184 13.62 -9.46 10.44
C HIS A 184 14.21 -8.37 11.33
N PRO A 185 14.51 -8.65 12.62
CA PRO A 185 15.06 -7.66 13.51
C PRO A 185 16.44 -7.20 13.02
N VAL A 186 16.71 -5.89 13.11
CA VAL A 186 18.07 -5.35 12.93
C VAL A 186 18.69 -5.09 14.30
N GLU A 187 20.01 -5.29 14.41
CA GLU A 187 20.73 -5.09 15.67
C GLU A 187 21.00 -3.60 15.89
N HIS A 188 21.39 -2.88 14.83
CA HIS A 188 21.67 -1.45 14.88
C HIS A 188 20.79 -0.64 13.91
N ILE A 189 20.31 0.53 14.34
CA ILE A 189 19.42 1.41 13.54
C ILE A 189 20.07 1.85 12.22
N LEU A 190 21.40 1.97 12.18
CA LEU A 190 22.13 2.35 10.96
C LEU A 190 22.02 1.31 9.83
N GLU A 191 21.76 0.04 10.15
CA GLU A 191 21.54 -1.01 9.15
C GLU A 191 20.27 -0.77 8.31
N LEU A 192 19.35 0.08 8.80
CA LEU A 192 18.17 0.50 8.04
C LEU A 192 18.53 1.42 6.87
N VAL A 193 19.62 2.18 6.98
CA VAL A 193 20.03 3.18 5.98
C VAL A 193 20.83 2.53 4.86
N GLU A 194 21.60 1.48 5.15
CA GLU A 194 22.40 0.75 4.16
C GLU A 194 21.55 -0.01 3.12
N GLY A 195 20.27 -0.27 3.43
CA GLY A 195 19.32 -0.91 2.51
C GLY A 195 18.59 0.05 1.55
N SER A 196 18.64 1.36 1.82
CA SER A 196 18.11 2.40 0.93
C SER A 196 19.27 3.01 0.15
N GLY A 197 19.47 2.59 -1.10
CA GLY A 197 20.39 3.28 -2.00
C GLY A 197 20.05 4.78 -2.07
N PRO A 198 21.04 5.64 -2.32
CA PRO A 198 20.82 7.09 -2.37
C PRO A 198 19.73 7.40 -3.40
N ALA A 199 18.71 8.15 -2.98
CA ALA A 199 17.77 8.76 -3.91
C ALA A 199 18.57 9.75 -4.77
N GLU A 200 18.74 9.45 -6.06
CA GLU A 200 19.29 10.42 -7.00
C GLU A 200 18.40 11.67 -6.99
N PRO A 201 18.97 12.87 -6.77
CA PRO A 201 18.21 14.10 -6.91
C PRO A 201 17.72 14.21 -8.37
N PRO A 202 16.51 14.75 -8.62
CA PRO A 202 16.01 14.93 -9.98
C PRO A 202 16.99 15.81 -10.75
N GLY A 203 17.66 15.19 -11.73
CA GLY A 203 18.71 15.79 -12.52
C GLY A 203 18.20 17.04 -13.23
N ALA A 204 18.83 18.16 -12.92
CA ALA A 204 18.84 19.33 -13.77
C ALA A 204 19.48 18.93 -15.11
N THR A 205 18.68 18.78 -16.16
CA THR A 205 19.16 18.67 -17.53
C THR A 205 19.66 20.04 -17.98
N GLY A 206 20.90 20.37 -17.62
CA GLY A 206 21.67 21.40 -18.30
C GLY A 206 22.28 20.80 -19.55
N ASN A 207 21.75 21.19 -20.72
CA ASN A 207 22.42 20.98 -22.00
C ASN A 207 23.77 21.73 -21.98
N PRO A 208 24.89 21.10 -22.34
CA PRO A 208 25.98 21.80 -22.97
C PRO A 208 25.83 21.65 -24.48
N ASP A 209 25.42 22.74 -25.13
CA ASP A 209 25.89 23.03 -26.47
C ASP A 209 27.42 22.97 -26.47
N THR A 210 28.04 22.25 -27.40
CA THR A 210 29.21 22.75 -28.17
C THR A 210 29.66 21.73 -29.23
N ASP A 211 29.67 22.25 -30.47
CA ASP A 211 30.47 21.95 -31.67
C ASP A 211 30.54 20.54 -32.29
#